data_AF-Q6A8I3-F1
#
_entry.id   AF-Q6A8I3-F1
#
_cell.length_a   1.000
_cell.length_b   1.000
_cell.length_c   1.000
_cell.angle_alpha   90.00
_cell.angle_beta   90.00
_cell.angle_gamma   90.00
#
_symmetry.space_group_name_H-M   'P 1'
#
loop_
_entity.id
_entity.type
_entity.pdbx_description
1 polymer ?
#
loop_
_entity_poly.entity_id
_entity_poly.type
_entity_poly.pdbx_seq_one_letter_code
_entity_poly.pdbx_strand_id
1 'polypeptide(L)'
;MIALIGAPGSGKSTVGPLLAQRLGEEFVDVDAVIEQAEGRDIPEIFLIDGESYFRKVERRETLAAIERGGVVSLGGGAPADVEVGNALDRMCVVWLDVSARTAADRVGLKDTGRPLLGGQVHSQLVRLMKERRAVYQRPATIRVATDTLTPEQVVDVIVSELADLKE
;
A
#
# COMPACT_ATOMS: atom_id res chain seq x y z
N MET A 1 -11.52 8.71 -7.48
CA MET A 1 -10.15 8.15 -7.48
C MET A 1 -9.68 8.03 -6.06
N ILE A 2 -9.25 6.83 -5.65
CA ILE A 2 -8.84 6.52 -4.28
C ILE A 2 -7.45 5.88 -4.33
N ALA A 3 -6.53 6.38 -3.53
CA ALA A 3 -5.22 5.78 -3.34
C ALA A 3 -5.18 5.02 -2.00
N LEU A 4 -4.78 3.75 -2.02
CA LEU A 4 -4.53 2.95 -0.83
C LEU A 4 -3.04 2.97 -0.51
N ILE A 5 -2.69 3.43 0.68
CA ILE A 5 -1.32 3.48 1.19
C ILE A 5 -1.19 2.73 2.52
N GLY A 6 0.04 2.37 2.86
CA GLY A 6 0.37 1.76 4.14
C GLY A 6 1.54 0.79 4.04
N ALA A 7 2.01 0.32 5.20
CA ALA A 7 3.13 -0.61 5.28
C ALA A 7 2.83 -1.97 4.59
N PRO A 8 3.85 -2.76 4.24
CA PRO A 8 3.65 -4.18 3.92
C PRO A 8 2.84 -4.88 5.02
N GLY A 9 1.92 -5.77 4.64
CA GLY A 9 1.01 -6.44 5.59
C GLY A 9 -0.19 -5.60 6.06
N SER A 10 -0.34 -4.35 5.62
CA SER A 10 -1.52 -3.53 5.97
C SER A 10 -2.83 -3.99 5.32
N GLY A 11 -2.76 -4.87 4.30
CA GLY A 11 -3.93 -5.44 3.64
C GLY A 11 -4.34 -4.78 2.32
N LYS A 12 -3.52 -3.88 1.75
CA LYS A 12 -3.82 -3.18 0.48
C LYS A 12 -4.24 -4.12 -0.67
N SER A 13 -3.48 -5.21 -0.88
CA SER A 13 -3.76 -6.19 -1.94
C SER A 13 -5.04 -7.01 -1.71
N THR A 14 -5.61 -6.96 -0.51
CA THR A 14 -6.87 -7.65 -0.16
C THR A 14 -8.05 -6.66 -0.12
N VAL A 15 -7.85 -5.51 0.52
CA VAL A 15 -8.87 -4.46 0.64
C VAL A 15 -9.11 -3.74 -0.69
N GLY A 16 -8.08 -3.56 -1.51
CA GLY A 16 -8.17 -2.86 -2.80
C GLY A 16 -9.19 -3.43 -3.77
N PRO A 17 -9.10 -4.72 -4.14
CA PRO A 17 -10.09 -5.35 -5.02
C PRO A 17 -11.51 -5.30 -4.45
N LEU A 18 -11.67 -5.54 -3.13
CA LEU A 18 -12.98 -5.51 -2.46
C LEU A 18 -13.59 -4.11 -2.45
N LEU A 19 -12.78 -3.09 -2.19
CA LEU A 19 -13.20 -1.69 -2.21
C LEU A 19 -13.61 -1.28 -3.63
N ALA A 20 -12.80 -1.61 -4.63
CA ALA A 20 -13.10 -1.30 -6.03
C ALA A 20 -14.42 -1.95 -6.47
N GLN A 21 -14.63 -3.23 -6.14
CA GLN A 21 -15.89 -3.93 -6.39
C GLN A 21 -17.07 -3.23 -5.71
N ARG A 22 -16.91 -2.81 -4.45
CA ARG A 22 -17.97 -2.14 -3.70
C ARG A 22 -18.34 -0.78 -4.27
N LEU A 23 -17.37 -0.08 -4.85
CA LEU A 23 -17.56 1.24 -5.47
C LEU A 23 -17.94 1.17 -6.96
N GLY A 24 -17.85 -0.01 -7.59
CA GLY A 24 -18.06 -0.16 -9.03
C GLY A 24 -16.93 0.45 -9.86
N GLU A 25 -15.71 0.49 -9.31
CA GLU A 25 -14.52 1.11 -9.89
C GLU A 25 -13.49 0.06 -10.34
N GLU A 26 -12.55 0.45 -11.20
CA GLU A 26 -11.40 -0.40 -11.53
C GLU A 26 -10.41 -0.47 -10.36
N PHE A 27 -9.69 -1.59 -10.23
CA PHE A 27 -8.60 -1.77 -9.28
C PHE A 27 -7.26 -1.90 -10.00
N VAL A 28 -6.24 -1.22 -9.49
CA VAL A 28 -4.85 -1.35 -9.95
C VAL A 28 -3.93 -1.57 -8.74
N ASP A 29 -3.09 -2.60 -8.79
CA ASP A 29 -1.98 -2.78 -7.84
C ASP A 29 -0.68 -2.42 -8.54
N VAL A 30 -0.02 -1.35 -8.08
CA VAL A 30 1.17 -0.80 -8.75
C VAL A 30 2.32 -1.81 -8.72
N ASP A 31 2.49 -2.55 -7.62
CA ASP A 31 3.53 -3.57 -7.53
C ASP A 31 3.34 -4.65 -8.62
N ALA A 32 2.10 -5.09 -8.86
CA ALA A 32 1.78 -6.06 -9.91
C ALA A 32 1.97 -5.49 -11.33
N VAL A 33 1.69 -4.20 -11.54
CA VAL A 33 1.94 -3.51 -12.81
C VAL A 33 3.45 -3.47 -13.10
N ILE A 34 4.28 -3.17 -12.09
CA ILE A 34 5.74 -3.16 -12.23
C ILE A 34 6.25 -4.55 -12.62
N GLU A 35 5.82 -5.60 -11.91
CA GLU A 35 6.25 -6.98 -12.21
C GLU A 35 5.83 -7.41 -13.62
N GLN A 36 4.62 -7.04 -14.05
CA GLN A 36 4.15 -7.33 -15.41
C GLN A 36 4.96 -6.56 -16.47
N ALA A 37 5.29 -5.29 -16.23
CA ALA A 37 6.03 -4.46 -17.17
C ALA A 37 7.51 -4.89 -17.30
N GLU A 38 8.12 -5.30 -16.18
CA GLU A 38 9.53 -5.72 -16.14
C GLU A 38 9.71 -7.21 -16.47
N GLY A 39 8.64 -8.02 -16.41
CA GLY A 39 8.65 -9.45 -16.72
C GLY A 39 9.34 -10.32 -15.66
N ARG A 40 9.52 -9.79 -14.44
CA ARG A 40 10.23 -10.40 -13.31
C ARG A 40 9.73 -9.81 -12.00
N ASP A 41 9.98 -10.51 -10.89
CA ASP A 41 9.50 -10.07 -9.57
C ASP A 41 10.30 -8.88 -9.01
N ILE A 42 9.69 -8.13 -8.09
CA ILE A 42 10.34 -6.96 -7.48
C ILE A 42 11.68 -7.33 -6.80
N PRO A 43 11.80 -8.42 -6.01
CA PRO A 43 13.08 -8.84 -5.44
C PRO A 43 14.20 -9.01 -6.48
N GLU A 44 13.90 -9.58 -7.65
CA GLU A 44 14.86 -9.74 -8.75
C GLU A 44 15.30 -8.39 -9.32
N ILE A 45 14.37 -7.44 -9.50
CA ILE A 45 14.70 -6.08 -9.95
C ILE A 45 15.66 -5.39 -8.97
N PHE A 46 15.39 -5.50 -7.66
CA PHE A 46 16.29 -4.94 -6.64
C PHE A 46 17.66 -5.61 -6.66
N LEU A 47 17.72 -6.93 -6.87
CA LEU A 47 18.97 -7.69 -6.89
C LEU A 47 19.85 -7.34 -8.09
N ILE A 48 19.25 -7.20 -9.27
CA ILE A 48 19.97 -7.01 -10.54
C ILE A 48 20.28 -5.54 -10.81
N ASP A 49 19.30 -4.66 -10.66
CA ASP A 49 19.40 -3.25 -11.09
C ASP A 49 19.53 -2.27 -9.91
N GLY A 50 19.25 -2.74 -8.69
CA GLY A 50 19.34 -1.97 -7.48
C GLY A 50 18.15 -1.04 -7.22
N GLU A 51 18.13 -0.49 -6.01
CA GLU A 51 17.02 0.36 -5.54
C GLU A 51 16.82 1.61 -6.40
N SER A 52 17.90 2.24 -6.89
CA SER A 52 17.76 3.47 -7.68
C SER A 52 16.99 3.25 -8.99
N TYR A 53 17.18 2.10 -9.64
CA TYR A 53 16.39 1.74 -10.82
C TYR A 53 14.94 1.46 -10.43
N PHE A 54 14.72 0.61 -9.42
CA PHE A 54 13.38 0.29 -8.95
C PHE A 54 12.56 1.55 -8.62
N ARG A 55 13.14 2.52 -7.89
CA ARG A 55 12.44 3.76 -7.53
C ARG A 55 12.03 4.60 -8.74
N LYS A 56 12.81 4.59 -9.83
CA LYS A 56 12.45 5.27 -11.08
C LYS A 56 11.24 4.61 -11.75
N VAL A 57 11.23 3.27 -11.78
CA VAL A 57 10.11 2.48 -12.33
C VAL A 57 8.87 2.63 -11.44
N GLU A 58 9.01 2.47 -10.12
CA GLU A 58 7.92 2.61 -9.14
C GLU A 58 7.24 3.96 -9.27
N ARG A 59 8.00 5.06 -9.36
CA ARG A 59 7.43 6.39 -9.57
C ARG A 59 6.66 6.48 -10.89
N ARG A 60 7.24 6.02 -12.01
CA ARG A 60 6.61 6.08 -13.33
C ARG A 60 5.27 5.33 -13.34
N GLU A 61 5.28 4.09 -12.88
CA GLU A 61 4.07 3.25 -12.86
C GLU A 61 3.03 3.75 -11.85
N THR A 62 3.47 4.28 -10.70
CA THR A 62 2.56 4.89 -9.72
C THR A 62 1.82 6.08 -10.32
N LEU A 63 2.53 7.01 -10.97
CA LEU A 63 1.91 8.19 -11.57
C LEU A 63 0.95 7.80 -12.71
N ALA A 64 1.34 6.86 -13.56
CA ALA A 64 0.46 6.34 -14.62
C ALA A 64 -0.81 5.68 -14.05
N ALA A 65 -0.70 4.91 -12.97
CA ALA A 65 -1.84 4.30 -12.31
C ALA A 65 -2.78 5.34 -11.66
N ILE A 66 -2.21 6.39 -11.04
CA ILE A 66 -2.97 7.52 -10.51
C ILE A 66 -3.75 8.23 -11.62
N GLU A 67 -3.13 8.47 -12.77
CA GLU A 67 -3.77 9.13 -13.91
C GLU A 67 -4.91 8.31 -14.52
N ARG A 68 -4.80 6.98 -14.53
CA ARG A 68 -5.86 6.07 -15.01
C ARG A 68 -7.13 6.14 -14.15
N GLY A 69 -6.99 6.39 -12.85
CA GLY A 69 -8.11 6.49 -11.92
C GLY A 69 -8.56 5.17 -11.29
N GLY A 70 -9.76 5.15 -10.70
CA GLY A 70 -10.27 4.02 -9.91
C GLY A 70 -9.70 3.94 -8.49
N VAL A 71 -9.52 2.71 -7.99
CA VAL A 71 -8.85 2.38 -6.72
C VAL A 71 -7.44 1.88 -7.00
N VAL A 72 -6.44 2.60 -6.49
CA VAL A 72 -5.02 2.30 -6.76
C VAL A 72 -4.32 1.89 -5.47
N SER A 73 -3.73 0.69 -5.43
CA SER A 73 -2.84 0.23 -4.36
C SER A 73 -1.40 0.63 -4.68
N LEU A 74 -0.80 1.45 -3.83
CA LEU A 74 0.57 1.90 -3.99
C LEU A 74 1.55 0.98 -3.24
N GLY A 75 2.74 0.82 -3.82
CA GLY A 75 3.89 0.23 -3.13
C GLY A 75 4.20 0.98 -1.82
N GLY A 76 4.64 0.26 -0.79
CA GLY A 76 4.82 0.87 0.54
C GLY A 76 5.88 1.98 0.60
N GLY A 77 6.75 2.07 -0.40
CA GLY A 77 7.76 3.13 -0.52
C GLY A 77 7.31 4.33 -1.36
N ALA A 78 6.35 4.14 -2.27
CA ALA A 78 5.95 5.13 -3.26
C ALA A 78 5.57 6.51 -2.68
N PRO A 79 4.83 6.63 -1.54
CA PRO A 79 4.45 7.94 -1.02
C PRO A 79 5.63 8.82 -0.52
N ALA A 80 6.83 8.26 -0.36
CA ALA A 80 8.03 9.02 0.01
C ALA A 80 8.65 9.77 -1.18
N ASP A 81 8.29 9.41 -2.42
CA ASP A 81 8.71 10.14 -3.60
C ASP A 81 7.94 11.47 -3.69
N VAL A 82 8.66 12.56 -4.02
CA VAL A 82 8.09 13.91 -4.03
C VAL A 82 7.02 14.07 -5.11
N GLU A 83 7.21 13.48 -6.29
CA GLU A 83 6.26 13.59 -7.40
C GLU A 83 4.99 12.79 -7.09
N VAL A 84 5.15 11.58 -6.54
CA VAL A 84 4.02 10.77 -6.06
C VAL A 84 3.27 11.49 -4.94
N GLY A 85 3.98 12.05 -3.97
CA GLY A 85 3.39 12.82 -2.87
C GLY A 85 2.54 14.00 -3.37
N ASN A 86 3.05 14.76 -4.36
CA ASN A 86 2.30 15.86 -4.98
C ASN A 86 1.05 15.38 -5.74
N ALA A 87 1.10 14.20 -6.35
CA ALA A 87 -0.06 13.60 -7.03
C ALA A 87 -1.12 13.17 -6.00
N LEU A 88 -0.70 12.61 -4.86
CA LEU A 88 -1.58 12.18 -3.78
C LEU A 88 -2.34 13.34 -3.13
N ASP A 89 -1.78 14.56 -3.10
CA ASP A 89 -2.45 15.76 -2.55
C ASP A 89 -3.77 16.11 -3.27
N ARG A 90 -4.03 15.53 -4.46
CA ARG A 90 -5.25 15.72 -5.26
C ARG A 90 -6.21 14.53 -5.21
N MET A 91 -5.93 13.54 -4.39
CA MET A 91 -6.71 12.29 -4.30
C MET A 91 -7.35 12.13 -2.93
N CYS A 92 -8.38 11.29 -2.86
CA CYS A 92 -8.76 10.71 -1.58
C CYS A 92 -7.78 9.59 -1.25
N VAL A 93 -7.00 9.76 -0.18
CA VAL A 93 -5.96 8.81 0.23
C VAL A 93 -6.43 8.08 1.48
N VAL A 94 -6.55 6.76 1.36
CA VAL A 94 -6.87 5.87 2.47
C VAL A 94 -5.58 5.24 2.98
N TRP A 95 -5.21 5.58 4.21
CA TRP A 95 -4.12 4.93 4.91
C TRP A 95 -4.64 3.75 5.72
N LEU A 96 -4.25 2.55 5.30
CA LEU A 96 -4.41 1.33 6.07
C LEU A 96 -3.30 1.26 7.14
N ASP A 97 -3.65 1.69 8.34
CA ASP A 97 -2.75 1.66 9.50
C ASP A 97 -2.83 0.28 10.16
N VAL A 98 -1.68 -0.33 10.38
CA VAL A 98 -1.56 -1.68 10.95
C VAL A 98 -0.46 -1.62 12.00
N SER A 99 -0.55 -2.37 13.09
CA SER A 99 0.60 -2.48 13.98
C SER A 99 1.75 -3.27 13.32
N ALA A 100 2.99 -2.98 13.71
CA ALA A 100 4.14 -3.75 13.25
C ALA A 100 4.04 -5.24 13.61
N ARG A 101 3.38 -5.56 14.74
CA ARG A 101 3.08 -6.93 15.15
C ARG A 101 2.17 -7.63 14.14
N THR A 102 0.99 -7.06 13.90
CA THR A 102 0.02 -7.64 12.95
C THR A 102 0.58 -7.70 11.52
N ALA A 103 1.34 -6.68 11.11
CA ALA A 103 2.03 -6.66 9.83
C ALA A 103 3.06 -7.79 9.72
N ALA A 104 3.89 -7.99 10.75
CA ALA A 104 4.87 -9.06 10.78
C ALA A 104 4.21 -10.43 10.73
N ASP A 105 3.12 -10.63 11.47
CA ASP A 105 2.36 -11.88 11.45
C ASP A 105 1.79 -12.14 10.04
N ARG A 106 1.19 -11.13 9.38
CA ARG A 106 0.63 -11.27 8.03
C ARG A 106 1.69 -11.51 6.96
N VAL A 107 2.83 -10.85 7.04
CA VAL A 107 3.95 -11.03 6.08
C VAL A 107 4.61 -12.39 6.32
N GLY A 108 4.85 -12.77 7.57
CA GLY A 108 5.46 -14.05 7.94
C GLY A 108 4.58 -15.26 7.60
N LEU A 109 3.25 -15.12 7.59
CA LEU A 109 2.32 -16.17 7.15
C LEU A 109 2.38 -16.44 5.63
N LYS A 110 2.84 -15.49 4.81
CA LYS A 110 3.07 -15.73 3.37
C LYS A 110 4.34 -16.55 3.10
N ASP A 111 5.22 -16.67 4.08
CA ASP A 111 6.53 -17.32 3.98
C ASP A 111 6.57 -18.54 4.93
N THR A 112 5.75 -19.55 4.62
CA THR A 112 5.41 -20.73 5.47
C THR A 112 6.58 -21.66 5.83
N GLY A 113 7.84 -21.23 5.71
CA GLY A 113 9.03 -22.05 5.92
C GLY A 113 9.99 -21.63 7.03
N ARG A 114 9.89 -20.43 7.65
CA ARG A 114 10.95 -19.95 8.56
C ARG A 114 10.46 -19.21 9.82
N PRO A 115 10.00 -19.95 10.86
CA PRO A 115 9.62 -19.39 12.16
C PRO A 115 10.73 -18.61 12.89
N LEU A 116 12.01 -18.84 12.53
CA LEU A 116 13.16 -18.18 13.17
C LEU A 116 13.41 -16.75 12.67
N LEU A 117 12.80 -16.31 11.56
CA LEU A 117 13.00 -14.96 10.99
C LEU A 117 12.02 -13.90 11.52
N GLY A 118 10.94 -14.29 12.20
CA GLY A 118 9.88 -13.38 12.65
C GLY A 118 10.38 -12.22 13.55
N GLY A 119 11.40 -12.46 14.39
CA GLY A 119 11.99 -11.42 15.23
C GLY A 119 12.78 -10.36 14.45
N GLN A 120 13.47 -10.75 13.39
CA GLN A 120 14.17 -9.81 12.50
C GLN A 120 13.16 -9.02 11.66
N VAL A 121 12.14 -9.70 11.11
CA VAL A 121 11.07 -9.06 10.33
C VAL A 121 10.31 -8.03 11.17
N HIS A 122 9.92 -8.37 12.40
CA HIS A 122 9.22 -7.44 13.29
C HIS A 122 10.05 -6.19 13.61
N SER A 123 11.31 -6.35 14.01
CA SER A 123 12.16 -5.20 14.35
C SER A 123 12.44 -4.29 13.14
N GLN A 124 12.61 -4.86 11.95
CA GLN A 124 12.72 -4.11 10.70
C GLN A 124 11.43 -3.36 10.38
N LEU A 125 10.26 -4.00 10.52
CA LEU A 125 8.96 -3.34 10.32
C LEU A 125 8.73 -2.21 11.32
N VAL A 126 9.04 -2.40 12.59
CA VAL A 126 8.94 -1.33 13.61
C VAL A 126 9.75 -0.11 13.18
N ARG A 127 11.00 -0.31 12.75
CA ARG A 127 11.87 0.78 12.29
C ARG A 127 11.30 1.45 11.04
N LEU A 128 10.97 0.66 10.02
CA LEU A 128 10.40 1.13 8.75
C LEU A 128 9.13 1.96 8.97
N MET A 129 8.21 1.46 9.79
CA MET A 129 6.92 2.11 10.05
C MET A 129 7.09 3.38 10.86
N LYS A 130 8.04 3.41 11.80
CA LYS A 130 8.39 4.63 12.54
C LYS A 130 8.93 5.71 11.59
N GLU A 131 9.84 5.34 10.69
CA GLU A 131 10.44 6.23 9.70
C GLU A 131 9.40 6.74 8.68
N ARG A 132 8.47 5.87 8.26
CA ARG A 132 7.45 6.20 7.24
C ARG A 132 6.15 6.77 7.80
N ARG A 133 5.98 6.90 9.12
CA ARG A 133 4.70 7.34 9.69
C ARG A 133 4.28 8.72 9.20
N ALA A 134 5.20 9.69 9.17
CA ALA A 134 4.91 11.03 8.66
C ALA A 134 4.58 11.02 7.16
N VAL A 135 5.26 10.15 6.40
CA VAL A 135 5.03 9.96 4.96
C VAL A 135 3.63 9.41 4.67
N TYR A 136 3.13 8.48 5.47
CA TYR A 136 1.76 7.97 5.31
C TYR A 136 0.71 8.94 5.86
N GLN A 137 0.99 9.55 7.01
CA GLN A 137 0.03 10.41 7.69
C GLN A 137 -0.24 11.71 6.93
N ARG A 138 0.78 12.31 6.31
CA ARG A 138 0.66 13.60 5.60
C ARG A 138 -0.42 13.59 4.49
N PRO A 139 -0.40 12.66 3.52
CA PRO A 139 -1.38 12.66 2.43
C PRO A 139 -2.72 12.02 2.83
N ALA A 140 -2.82 11.33 3.97
CA ALA A 140 -4.01 10.55 4.34
C ALA A 140 -5.25 11.44 4.55
N THR A 141 -6.29 11.18 3.76
CA THR A 141 -7.64 11.74 3.97
C THR A 141 -8.42 10.90 4.98
N ILE A 142 -8.30 9.57 4.87
CA ILE A 142 -8.97 8.60 5.75
C ILE A 142 -7.89 7.69 6.33
N ARG A 143 -7.95 7.42 7.64
CA ARG A 143 -7.06 6.46 8.31
C ARG A 143 -7.90 5.35 8.92
N VAL A 144 -7.62 4.11 8.53
CA VAL A 144 -8.32 2.92 9.04
C VAL A 144 -7.34 2.00 9.74
N ALA A 145 -7.58 1.73 11.02
CA ALA A 145 -6.85 0.73 11.77
C ALA A 145 -7.31 -0.67 11.35
N THR A 146 -6.38 -1.53 10.92
CA THR A 146 -6.69 -2.82 10.29
C THR A 146 -6.41 -4.02 11.18
N ASP A 147 -5.93 -3.81 12.41
CA ASP A 147 -5.46 -4.88 13.29
C ASP A 147 -6.52 -5.92 13.65
N THR A 148 -7.74 -5.47 13.93
CA THR A 148 -8.84 -6.32 14.43
C THR A 148 -10.00 -6.45 13.47
N LEU A 149 -9.93 -5.79 12.33
CA LEU A 149 -11.00 -5.77 11.32
C LEU A 149 -10.74 -6.82 10.25
N THR A 150 -11.80 -7.49 9.78
CA THR A 150 -11.74 -8.27 8.54
C THR A 150 -11.60 -7.33 7.34
N PRO A 151 -11.11 -7.80 6.19
CA PRO A 151 -11.04 -6.97 4.98
C PRO A 151 -12.37 -6.32 4.60
N GLU A 152 -13.49 -7.03 4.77
CA GLU A 152 -14.84 -6.53 4.48
C GLU A 152 -15.22 -5.40 5.44
N GLN A 153 -14.93 -5.55 6.74
CA GLN A 153 -15.17 -4.49 7.73
C GLN A 153 -14.30 -3.25 7.45
N VAL A 154 -13.06 -3.44 7.01
CA VAL A 154 -12.20 -2.32 6.58
C VAL A 154 -12.85 -1.59 5.39
N VAL A 155 -13.36 -2.32 4.40
CA VAL A 155 -14.08 -1.71 3.26
C VAL A 155 -15.33 -0.97 3.71
N ASP A 156 -16.12 -1.54 4.62
CA ASP A 156 -17.33 -0.89 5.15
C ASP A 156 -16.99 0.44 5.84
N VAL A 157 -15.93 0.47 6.66
CA VAL A 157 -15.43 1.71 7.29
C VAL A 157 -15.02 2.73 6.23
N ILE A 158 -14.24 2.33 5.21
CA ILE A 158 -13.80 3.24 4.15
C ILE A 158 -15.00 3.83 3.41
N VAL A 159 -15.99 3.01 3.06
CA VAL A 159 -17.18 3.48 2.33
C VAL A 159 -18.02 4.44 3.18
N SER A 160 -18.14 4.20 4.48
CA SER A 160 -18.83 5.12 5.40
C SER A 160 -18.13 6.48 5.42
N GLU A 161 -16.82 6.51 5.66
CA GLU A 161 -16.04 7.75 5.72
C GLU A 161 -16.05 8.51 4.38
N LEU A 162 -16.04 7.78 3.25
CA LEU A 162 -16.17 8.38 1.92
C LEU A 162 -17.55 9.04 1.68
N ALA A 163 -18.61 8.55 2.33
CA ALA A 163 -19.93 9.17 2.26
C ALA A 163 -19.96 10.47 3.05
N ASP A 164 -19.41 10.46 4.26
CA ASP A 164 -19.34 11.63 5.15
C ASP A 164 -18.50 12.78 4.56
N LEU A 165 -17.49 12.48 3.74
CA LEU A 165 -16.69 13.50 3.04
C LEU A 165 -17.41 14.18 1.87
N LYS A 166 -18.53 13.63 1.40
CA LYS A 166 -19.33 14.20 0.30
C LYS A 166 -20.45 15.10 0.78
N GLU A 167 -20.76 15.08 2.08
CA GLU A 167 -21.73 15.97 2.73
C GLU A 167 -21.09 17.32 3.12
#